data_AF-A0A815KBR4-F1
#
_entry.id   AF-A0A815KBR4-F1
#
_cell.length_a   1.000
_cell.length_b   1.000
_cell.length_c   1.000
_cell.angle_alpha   90.00
_cell.angle_beta   90.00
_cell.angle_gamma   90.00
#
_symmetry.space_group_name_H-M   'P 1'
#
loop_
_entity.id
_entity.type
_entity.pdbx_description
1 polymer ?
#
loop_
_entity_poly.entity_id
_entity_poly.type
_entity_poly.pdbx_seq_one_letter_code
_entity_poly.pdbx_strand_id
1 'polypeptide(L)'
;MPFVYRLATGPSLSVQQLQHALQLIIFKHLSLRTALRLDAEINSLTQIVMDLSESTDDKLYTFIESTYETNEQLDSITRNEKANPGLFDLAQGLVFRCHLVYHQQ
;
A
#
# COMPACT_ATOMS: atom_id res chain seq x y z
N MET A 1 -9.39 7.12 4.07
CA MET A 1 -8.74 7.46 5.35
C MET A 1 -7.61 6.46 5.57
N PRO A 2 -6.34 6.89 5.68
CA PRO A 2 -5.26 5.98 6.03
C PRO A 2 -5.36 5.60 7.51
N PHE A 3 -5.06 4.34 7.80
CA PHE A 3 -4.92 3.87 9.16
C PHE A 3 -3.48 4.10 9.61
N VAL A 4 -3.30 4.93 10.64
CA VAL A 4 -1.99 5.21 11.22
C VAL A 4 -1.88 4.45 12.54
N TYR A 5 -0.87 3.59 12.64
CA TYR A 5 -0.61 2.81 13.85
C TYR A 5 0.78 3.15 14.37
N ARG A 6 0.85 3.50 15.65
CA ARG A 6 2.12 3.60 16.37
C ARG A 6 2.42 2.25 16.97
N LEU A 7 3.50 1.62 16.52
CA LEU A 7 4.01 0.41 17.15
C LEU A 7 4.69 0.80 18.46
N ALA A 8 4.29 0.18 19.56
CA ALA A 8 4.90 0.41 20.87
C ALA A 8 6.35 -0.11 20.88
N THR A 9 7.17 0.43 21.77
CA THR A 9 8.60 0.09 21.98
C THR A 9 8.82 -1.32 22.59
N GLY A 10 7.89 -2.26 22.37
CA GLY A 10 7.93 -3.63 22.88
C GLY A 10 8.82 -4.54 22.03
N PRO A 11 8.50 -5.86 21.91
CA PRO A 11 9.30 -6.78 21.12
C PRO A 11 9.45 -6.27 19.67
N SER A 12 10.65 -6.44 19.11
CA SER A 12 10.94 -6.00 17.76
C SER A 12 10.00 -6.69 16.76
N LEU A 13 9.33 -5.88 15.95
CA LEU A 13 8.53 -6.38 14.84
C LEU A 13 9.46 -6.70 13.67
N SER A 14 9.46 -7.94 13.19
CA SER A 14 10.17 -8.28 11.96
C SER A 14 9.46 -7.65 10.76
N VAL A 15 10.16 -6.76 10.05
CA VAL A 15 9.66 -6.13 8.81
C VAL A 15 9.29 -7.18 7.77
N GLN A 16 10.07 -8.26 7.69
CA GLN A 16 9.80 -9.37 6.77
C GLN A 16 8.50 -10.10 7.14
N GLN A 17 8.26 -10.35 8.42
CA GLN A 17 7.00 -10.96 8.87
C GLN A 17 5.81 -10.04 8.63
N LEU A 18 5.99 -8.72 8.80
CA LEU A 18 4.96 -7.73 8.48
C LEU A 18 4.63 -7.75 6.97
N GLN A 19 5.65 -7.68 6.10
CA GLN A 19 5.47 -7.75 4.64
C GLN A 19 4.77 -9.05 4.23
N HIS A 20 5.18 -10.18 4.80
CA HIS A 20 4.54 -11.47 4.52
C HIS A 20 3.08 -11.49 4.98
N ALA A 21 2.79 -11.01 6.19
CA ALA A 21 1.42 -10.92 6.70
C ALA A 21 0.54 -10.01 5.81
N LEU A 22 1.06 -8.86 5.37
CA LEU A 22 0.37 -7.97 4.44
C LEU A 22 0.09 -8.65 3.10
N GLN A 23 1.06 -9.39 2.55
CA GLN A 23 0.87 -10.15 1.33
C GLN A 23 -0.24 -11.20 1.47
N LEU A 24 -0.29 -11.93 2.58
CA LEU A 24 -1.36 -12.91 2.85
C LEU A 24 -2.73 -12.24 2.96
N ILE A 25 -2.81 -11.05 3.58
CA ILE A 25 -4.06 -10.27 3.66
C ILE A 25 -4.51 -9.85 2.25
N ILE A 26 -3.61 -9.29 1.44
CA ILE A 26 -3.93 -8.86 0.07
C ILE A 26 -4.33 -10.05 -0.80
N PHE A 27 -3.65 -11.19 -0.65
CA PHE A 27 -4.00 -12.43 -1.33
C PHE A 27 -5.43 -12.86 -1.00
N LYS A 28 -5.78 -12.87 0.29
CA LYS A 28 -7.09 -13.29 0.81
C LYS A 28 -8.23 -12.37 0.38
N HIS A 29 -7.97 -11.06 0.26
CA HIS A 29 -9.02 -10.06 0.04
C HIS A 29 -9.00 -9.50 -1.39
N LEU A 30 -9.93 -9.96 -2.24
CA LEU A 30 -10.04 -9.54 -3.65
C LEU A 30 -10.17 -8.01 -3.84
N SER A 31 -10.80 -7.33 -2.88
CA SER A 31 -10.96 -5.87 -2.91
C SER A 31 -9.63 -5.12 -2.89
N LEU A 32 -8.57 -5.70 -2.30
CA LEU A 32 -7.23 -5.12 -2.26
C LEU A 32 -6.42 -5.37 -3.54
N ARG A 33 -7.00 -6.10 -4.51
CA ARG A 33 -6.41 -6.45 -5.82
C ARG A 33 -7.28 -5.99 -6.97
N THR A 34 -8.20 -5.07 -6.70
CA THR A 34 -9.17 -4.61 -7.69
C THR A 34 -8.57 -3.51 -8.55
N ALA A 35 -8.53 -3.74 -9.86
CA ALA A 35 -8.20 -2.76 -10.88
C ALA A 35 -9.46 -2.20 -11.55
N LEU A 36 -9.40 -0.96 -11.99
CA LEU A 36 -10.43 -0.28 -12.76
C LEU A 36 -9.89 0.06 -14.15
N ARG A 37 -10.53 -0.47 -15.19
CA ARG A 37 -10.16 -0.19 -16.58
C ARG A 37 -11.30 0.54 -17.28
N LEU A 38 -10.99 1.71 -17.82
CA LEU A 38 -11.89 2.43 -18.70
C LEU A 38 -11.68 1.93 -20.12
N ASP A 39 -12.70 1.31 -20.68
CA ASP A 39 -12.78 1.05 -22.11
C ASP A 39 -13.37 2.29 -22.79
N ALA A 40 -12.51 3.03 -23.49
CA ALA A 40 -12.89 4.28 -24.15
C ALA A 40 -13.75 4.06 -25.41
N GLU A 41 -13.68 2.87 -26.03
CA GLU A 41 -14.43 2.60 -27.27
C GLU A 41 -15.92 2.42 -26.99
N ILE A 42 -16.24 1.73 -25.90
CA ILE A 42 -17.62 1.50 -25.46
C ILE A 42 -18.04 2.39 -24.28
N ASN A 43 -17.17 3.31 -23.86
CA ASN A 43 -17.35 4.21 -22.71
C ASN A 43 -17.81 3.46 -21.45
N SER A 44 -17.14 2.35 -21.13
CA SER A 44 -17.50 1.50 -20.01
C SER A 44 -16.36 1.40 -19.00
N LEU A 45 -16.70 1.47 -17.71
CA LEU A 45 -15.76 1.24 -16.62
C LEU A 45 -15.91 -0.20 -16.14
N THR A 46 -14.86 -1.00 -16.33
CA THR A 46 -14.83 -2.40 -15.91
C THR A 46 -13.96 -2.58 -14.69
N GLN A 47 -14.45 -3.35 -13.73
CA GLN A 47 -13.69 -3.77 -12.56
C GLN A 47 -13.09 -5.16 -12.83
N ILE A 48 -11.79 -5.30 -12.59
CA ILE A 48 -11.06 -6.56 -12.77
C ILE A 48 -10.34 -6.89 -11.47
N VAL A 49 -10.39 -8.15 -11.05
CA VAL A 49 -9.54 -8.62 -9.94
C VAL A 49 -8.24 -9.11 -10.54
N MET A 50 -7.12 -8.52 -10.13
CA MET A 50 -5.79 -8.92 -10.57
C MET A 50 -5.49 -10.32 -10.03
N ASP A 51 -5.32 -11.27 -10.94
CA ASP A 51 -5.08 -12.67 -10.59
C ASP A 51 -3.58 -12.92 -10.33
N LEU A 52 -3.30 -13.84 -9.42
CA LEU A 52 -1.97 -14.05 -8.83
C LEU A 52 -1.28 -15.27 -9.42
N SER A 53 -1.50 -15.54 -10.71
CA SER A 53 -0.93 -16.70 -11.37
C SER A 53 0.59 -16.62 -11.28
N GLU A 54 1.14 -17.58 -10.54
CA GLU A 54 2.53 -17.77 -10.12
C GLU A 54 3.55 -17.50 -11.23
N SER A 55 4.04 -16.26 -11.39
CA SER A 55 5.33 -15.95 -12.06
C SER A 55 5.61 -14.47 -12.36
N THR A 56 4.75 -13.50 -12.01
CA THR A 56 5.11 -12.10 -12.25
C THR A 56 5.57 -11.41 -10.97
N ASP A 57 6.72 -10.73 -11.09
CA ASP A 57 7.31 -9.73 -10.20
C ASP A 57 6.37 -8.53 -9.89
N ASP A 58 5.06 -8.67 -10.18
CA ASP A 58 4.07 -7.62 -10.04
C ASP A 58 3.72 -7.45 -8.56
N LYS A 59 4.31 -6.43 -7.96
CA LYS A 59 4.00 -6.00 -6.60
C LYS A 59 2.52 -5.64 -6.52
N LEU A 60 1.72 -6.43 -5.82
CA LEU A 60 0.28 -6.18 -5.59
C LEU A 60 -0.01 -4.98 -4.70
N TYR A 61 1.02 -4.44 -4.07
CA TYR A 61 0.95 -3.29 -3.21
C TYR A 61 2.30 -2.60 -3.14
N THR A 62 2.26 -1.35 -2.71
CA THR A 62 3.49 -0.60 -2.46
C THR A 62 3.88 -0.71 -0.98
N PHE A 63 5.11 -1.16 -0.72
CA PHE A 63 5.71 -1.13 0.61
C PHE A 63 6.91 -0.18 0.60
N ILE A 64 6.91 0.81 1.49
CA ILE A 64 8.00 1.79 1.61
C ILE A 64 8.44 1.91 3.05
N GLU A 65 9.74 2.11 3.20
CA GLU A 65 10.40 2.36 4.48
C GLU A 65 11.06 3.73 4.43
N SER A 66 10.90 4.51 5.50
CA SER A 66 11.59 5.79 5.65
C SER A 66 11.92 6.08 7.11
N THR A 67 12.84 7.01 7.33
CA THR A 67 13.14 7.55 8.66
C THR A 67 12.61 8.98 8.78
N TYR A 68 12.39 9.41 10.02
CA TYR A 68 12.12 10.80 10.36
C TYR A 68 12.91 11.21 11.60
N GLU A 69 13.31 12.46 11.67
CA GLU A 69 14.04 13.08 12.78
C GLU A 69 13.18 14.11 13.52
N THR A 70 12.22 14.74 12.82
CA THR A 70 11.37 15.77 13.39
C THR A 70 9.89 15.45 13.24
N ASN A 71 9.08 15.97 14.16
CA ASN A 71 7.61 15.84 14.05
C ASN A 71 7.08 16.49 12.77
N GLU A 72 7.71 17.56 12.28
CA GLU A 72 7.34 18.21 11.02
C GLU A 72 7.53 17.30 9.81
N GLN A 73 8.59 16.49 9.79
CA GLN A 73 8.82 15.46 8.76
C GLN A 73 7.75 14.37 8.84
N LEU A 74 7.44 13.88 10.05
CA LEU A 74 6.38 12.88 10.26
C LEU A 74 5.00 13.39 9.80
N ASP A 75 4.70 14.66 10.10
CA ASP A 75 3.47 15.32 9.67
C ASP A 75 3.44 15.51 8.16
N SER A 76 4.58 15.82 7.54
CA SER A 76 4.71 15.90 6.08
C SER A 76 4.43 14.54 5.42
N ILE A 77 5.06 13.47 5.92
CA ILE A 77 4.83 12.10 5.44
C ILE A 77 3.35 11.73 5.59
N THR A 78 2.77 11.95 6.76
CA THR A 78 1.36 11.63 7.04
C THR A 78 0.40 12.42 6.15
N ARG A 79 0.69 13.70 5.88
CA ARG A 79 -0.11 14.52 4.95
C ARG A 79 0.01 14.03 3.51
N ASN A 80 1.20 13.69 3.05
CA ASN A 80 1.41 13.16 1.72
C ASN A 80 0.65 11.84 1.52
N GLU A 81 0.76 10.89 2.47
CA GLU A 81 0.02 9.61 2.42
C GLU A 81 -1.51 9.80 2.44
N LYS A 82 -2.01 10.88 3.05
CA LYS A 82 -3.45 11.20 3.10
C LYS A 82 -3.99 11.84 1.82
N ALA A 83 -3.20 12.71 1.21
CA ALA A 83 -3.70 13.68 0.24
C ALA A 83 -3.18 13.46 -1.18
N ASN A 84 -2.18 12.60 -1.38
CA ASN A 84 -1.56 12.42 -2.69
C ASN A 84 -2.26 11.29 -3.48
N PRO A 85 -3.08 11.62 -4.50
CA PRO A 85 -3.78 10.62 -5.30
C PRO A 85 -2.81 9.80 -6.17
N GLY A 86 -1.63 10.33 -6.48
CA GLY A 86 -0.61 9.65 -7.30
C GLY A 86 0.12 8.51 -6.59
N LEU A 87 -0.18 8.25 -5.31
CA LEU A 87 0.38 7.11 -4.57
C LEU A 87 -0.31 5.78 -4.89
N PHE A 88 -1.45 5.83 -5.59
CA PHE A 88 -2.24 4.65 -5.96
C PHE A 88 -2.39 4.58 -7.47
N ASP A 89 -2.29 3.37 -8.01
CA ASP A 89 -2.60 3.10 -9.42
C ASP A 89 -3.82 2.17 -9.48
N LEU A 90 -5.00 2.78 -9.62
CA LEU A 90 -6.26 2.05 -9.73
C LEU A 90 -6.32 1.22 -11.02
N ALA A 91 -5.61 1.61 -12.09
CA ALA A 91 -5.64 0.89 -13.36
C ALA A 91 -4.87 -0.45 -13.28
N GLN A 92 -3.87 -0.50 -12.39
CA GLN A 92 -3.07 -1.70 -12.12
C GLN A 92 -3.50 -2.47 -10.87
N GLY A 93 -4.52 -1.98 -10.15
CA GLY A 93 -4.98 -2.61 -8.91
C GLY A 93 -4.08 -2.36 -7.70
N LEU A 94 -3.21 -1.36 -7.75
CA LEU A 94 -2.34 -0.92 -6.65
C LEU A 94 -3.11 0.02 -5.71
N VAL A 95 -4.15 -0.54 -5.08
CA VAL A 95 -5.07 0.18 -4.20
C VAL A 95 -4.64 0.15 -2.72
N PHE A 96 -3.63 -0.65 -2.40
CA PHE A 96 -3.08 -0.78 -1.06
C PHE A 96 -1.62 -0.33 -1.02
N ARG A 97 -1.28 0.37 0.06
CA ARG A 97 0.06 0.89 0.30
C ARG A 97 0.36 0.85 1.79
N CYS A 98 1.57 0.44 2.13
CA CYS A 98 2.09 0.45 3.49
C CYS A 98 3.37 1.29 3.52
N HIS A 99 3.41 2.27 4.42
CA HIS A 99 4.58 3.10 4.66
C HIS A 99 5.00 2.89 6.12
N LEU A 100 6.13 2.21 6.31
CA LEU A 100 6.74 2.01 7.62
C LEU A 100 7.74 3.13 7.87
N VAL A 101 7.58 3.81 8.99
CA VAL A 101 8.31 5.05 9.29
C VAL A 101 9.01 4.90 10.64
N TYR A 102 10.33 5.06 10.65
CA TYR A 102 11.18 4.87 11.83
C TYR A 102 11.65 6.20 12.39
N HIS A 103 11.62 6.35 13.71
CA HIS A 103 12.27 7.50 14.35
C HIS A 103 13.77 7.26 14.34
N GLN A 104 14.51 8.15 13.67
CA GLN A 104 15.97 8.15 13.72
C GLN A 104 16.39 8.67 15.10
N GLN A 105 17.09 7.84 15.87
CA GLN A 105 17.59 8.22 17.19
C GLN A 105 18.78 9.15 17.09
#